data_AF-A0AAV3UHH4-F1
#
_entry.id   AF-A0AAV3UHH4-F1
#
_cell.length_a   1.000
_cell.length_b   1.000
_cell.length_c   1.000
_cell.angle_alpha   90.00
_cell.angle_beta   90.00
_cell.angle_gamma   90.00
#
_symmetry.space_group_name_H-M   'P 1'
#
loop_
_entity.id
_entity.type
_entity.pdbx_description
1 polymer ?
#
loop_
_entity_poly.entity_id
_entity_poly.type
_entity_poly.pdbx_seq_one_letter_code
_entity_poly.pdbx_strand_id
1 'polypeptide(L)'
;MRKKIHAETRERAWVGPGYPFGVNKLTPETVSARFARERQTKQDATIEVDIICNDPSMEDESAVRNYYHLRELPEFEVSTHHQLTVAKLADRLTTSSDFLHYIGHISEDGIRCADGYLDVRTLSEVNITTFLLNACSSYEQGAALIERGARSGVATLSRVGNELATNIGQSFVRLLSTGFSVRNALTVIHRHSLAGYRYIALGDGKVSLCQSMSGLVHCLHVEQARSGKFYVDVEMYLSDRFQFSPIVELSAENRPRYYALLAEIPTFELSAAELNGFFDEEPMPVEINGDLHWSDEISAKDVAKLL
;
A
#
# COMPACT_ATOMS: atom_id res chain seq x y z
N MET A 1 -28.81 18.58 -24.05
CA MET A 1 -29.03 17.44 -23.13
C MET A 1 -27.89 17.45 -22.12
N ARG A 2 -28.09 17.93 -20.89
CA ARG A 2 -27.03 17.97 -19.87
C ARG A 2 -26.77 16.53 -19.43
N LYS A 3 -25.64 15.94 -19.86
CA LYS A 3 -25.13 14.68 -19.31
C LYS A 3 -25.04 14.90 -17.80
N LYS A 4 -25.81 14.14 -17.01
CA LYS A 4 -25.61 14.10 -15.56
C LYS A 4 -24.17 13.62 -15.36
N ILE A 5 -23.31 14.49 -14.85
CA ILE A 5 -22.01 14.09 -14.33
C ILE A 5 -22.34 13.32 -13.05
N HIS A 6 -22.46 11.99 -13.14
CA HIS A 6 -22.29 11.16 -11.97
C HIS A 6 -20.82 11.31 -11.59
N ALA A 7 -20.53 12.15 -10.59
CA ALA A 7 -19.21 12.18 -10.01
C ALA A 7 -19.05 10.88 -9.22
N GLU A 8 -18.49 9.86 -9.86
CA GLU A 8 -18.06 8.67 -9.14
C GLU A 8 -17.01 9.09 -8.11
N THR A 9 -17.29 8.79 -6.85
CA THR A 9 -16.41 9.15 -5.74
C THR A 9 -15.29 8.12 -5.67
N ARG A 10 -14.08 8.51 -6.07
CA ARG A 10 -12.89 7.64 -6.05
C ARG A 10 -12.40 7.31 -4.63
N GLU A 11 -12.61 8.20 -3.66
CA GLU A 11 -12.15 8.03 -2.28
C GLU A 11 -13.31 8.14 -1.28
N ARG A 12 -13.43 7.15 -0.39
CA ARG A 12 -14.47 7.10 0.66
C ARG A 12 -13.84 6.79 2.01
N ALA A 13 -14.34 7.43 3.06
CA ALA A 13 -13.96 7.18 4.45
C ALA A 13 -15.21 6.97 5.31
N TRP A 14 -15.07 6.18 6.37
CA TRP A 14 -16.11 5.93 7.35
C TRP A 14 -15.74 6.52 8.71
N VAL A 15 -16.64 7.34 9.25
CA VAL A 15 -16.54 7.94 10.59
C VAL A 15 -17.78 7.52 11.37
N GLY A 16 -17.57 6.75 12.44
CA GLY A 16 -18.66 6.20 13.26
C GLY A 16 -18.37 4.79 13.73
N PRO A 17 -19.24 4.18 14.55
CA PRO A 17 -19.08 2.82 15.05
C PRO A 17 -19.08 1.77 13.92
N GLY A 18 -18.63 0.55 14.22
CA GLY A 18 -18.58 -0.60 13.30
C GLY A 18 -17.31 -0.70 12.46
N TYR A 19 -17.26 -1.72 11.60
CA TYR A 19 -16.09 -2.11 10.80
C TYR A 19 -16.44 -1.96 9.32
N PRO A 20 -16.04 -0.84 8.68
CA PRO A 20 -16.42 -0.58 7.30
C PRO A 20 -15.70 -1.53 6.34
N PHE A 21 -16.44 -2.05 5.35
CA PHE A 21 -15.86 -2.84 4.26
C PHE A 21 -15.43 -1.95 3.09
N GLY A 22 -14.19 -2.11 2.63
CA GLY A 22 -13.69 -1.46 1.41
C GLY A 22 -13.57 0.07 1.48
N VAL A 23 -13.64 0.67 2.67
CA VAL A 23 -13.40 2.11 2.89
C VAL A 23 -12.56 2.30 4.15
N ASN A 24 -11.76 3.38 4.20
CA ASN A 24 -10.87 3.60 5.34
C ASN A 24 -11.65 3.99 6.60
N LYS A 25 -11.25 3.42 7.75
CA LYS A 25 -11.79 3.77 9.07
C LYS A 25 -11.05 5.00 9.60
N LEU A 26 -11.78 6.09 9.79
CA LEU A 26 -11.21 7.38 10.20
C LEU A 26 -11.86 7.86 11.49
N THR A 27 -11.07 8.54 12.33
CA THR A 27 -11.58 9.21 13.53
C THR A 27 -11.30 10.72 13.47
N PRO A 28 -12.09 11.56 14.17
CA PRO A 28 -11.83 13.01 14.27
C PRO A 28 -10.42 13.33 14.80
N GLU A 29 -9.91 12.49 15.70
CA GLU A 29 -8.59 12.61 16.29
C GLU A 29 -7.51 12.42 15.23
N THR A 30 -7.66 11.41 14.35
CA THR A 30 -6.75 11.19 13.22
C THR A 30 -6.70 12.40 12.29
N VAL A 31 -7.86 12.98 11.96
CA VAL A 31 -7.93 14.17 11.08
C VAL A 31 -7.23 15.37 11.74
N SER A 32 -7.41 15.55 13.04
CA SER A 32 -6.77 16.65 13.79
C SER A 32 -5.26 16.46 13.88
N ALA A 33 -4.82 15.24 14.16
CA ALA A 33 -3.40 14.87 14.22
C ALA A 33 -2.68 15.10 12.89
N ARG A 34 -3.36 14.83 11.76
CA ARG A 34 -2.83 15.10 10.42
C ARG A 34 -2.44 16.58 10.25
N PHE A 35 -3.35 17.50 10.52
CA PHE A 35 -3.09 18.94 10.35
C PHE A 35 -2.04 19.49 11.33
N ALA A 36 -1.92 18.89 12.52
CA ALA A 36 -0.87 19.24 13.47
C ALA A 36 0.52 18.83 12.98
N ARG A 37 0.61 17.67 12.29
CA ARG A 37 1.88 17.04 11.86
C ARG A 37 2.33 17.40 10.44
N GLU A 38 1.44 17.85 9.54
CA GLU A 38 1.81 18.37 8.19
C GLU A 38 2.82 19.55 8.24
N ARG A 39 3.07 20.12 9.42
CA ARG A 39 4.10 21.16 9.65
C ARG A 39 5.52 20.61 9.83
N GLN A 40 5.71 19.28 9.80
CA GLN A 40 6.97 18.60 10.13
C GLN A 40 7.39 17.56 9.07
N THR A 41 7.42 17.90 7.78
CA THR A 41 7.96 16.99 6.76
C THR A 41 9.48 17.16 6.64
N LYS A 42 10.25 16.14 7.04
CA LYS A 42 11.68 16.02 6.71
C LYS A 42 11.77 15.61 5.24
N GLN A 43 12.32 16.45 4.38
CA GLN A 43 12.42 16.21 2.93
C GLN A 43 13.63 15.35 2.51
N ASP A 44 14.55 15.05 3.42
CA ASP A 44 15.83 14.35 3.14
C ASP A 44 16.12 13.20 4.14
N ALA A 45 15.10 12.53 4.67
CA ALA A 45 15.30 11.47 5.66
C ALA A 45 15.30 10.07 5.00
N THR A 46 16.28 9.25 5.36
CA THR A 46 16.23 7.78 5.23
C THR A 46 14.92 7.27 5.84
N ILE A 47 14.21 6.39 5.12
CA ILE A 47 12.96 5.79 5.60
C ILE A 47 13.30 4.57 6.44
N GLU A 48 12.95 4.60 7.72
CA GLU A 48 13.21 3.52 8.67
C GLU A 48 12.08 2.46 8.59
N VAL A 49 12.44 1.23 8.23
CA VAL A 49 11.50 0.10 8.07
C VAL A 49 11.88 -1.04 9.01
N ASP A 50 10.98 -1.38 9.93
CA ASP A 50 11.11 -2.53 10.82
C ASP A 50 10.21 -3.68 10.35
N ILE A 51 10.81 -4.81 9.95
CA ILE A 51 10.10 -6.07 9.66
C ILE A 51 10.27 -7.01 10.86
N ILE A 52 9.17 -7.41 11.48
CA ILE A 52 9.15 -8.25 12.68
C ILE A 52 8.45 -9.57 12.35
N CYS A 53 9.20 -10.66 12.30
CA CYS A 53 8.69 -12.01 12.09
C CYS A 53 8.70 -12.81 13.40
N ASN A 54 7.53 -12.92 14.04
CA ASN A 54 7.37 -13.70 15.27
C ASN A 54 6.74 -15.08 15.02
N ASP A 55 6.41 -15.40 13.77
CA ASP A 55 5.95 -16.73 13.34
C ASP A 55 6.91 -17.32 12.30
N PRO A 56 7.75 -18.30 12.68
CA PRO A 56 8.68 -18.95 11.76
C PRO A 56 8.00 -19.64 10.57
N SER A 57 6.71 -19.98 10.65
CA SER A 57 5.98 -20.59 9.51
C SER A 57 5.68 -19.60 8.38
N MET A 58 5.90 -18.30 8.61
CA MET A 58 5.71 -17.22 7.65
C MET A 58 7.05 -16.54 7.29
N GLU A 59 8.17 -17.23 7.46
CA GLU A 59 9.51 -16.69 7.20
C GLU A 59 9.69 -16.21 5.76
N ASP A 60 9.06 -16.88 4.78
CA ASP A 60 9.08 -16.47 3.37
C ASP A 60 8.59 -15.03 3.15
N GLU A 61 7.71 -14.53 4.02
CA GLU A 61 7.26 -13.15 3.95
C GLU A 61 8.34 -12.15 4.37
N SER A 62 9.26 -12.52 5.25
CA SER A 62 10.36 -11.62 5.65
C SER A 62 11.29 -11.27 4.48
N ALA A 63 11.25 -12.03 3.38
CA ALA A 63 11.93 -11.73 2.13
C ALA A 63 11.43 -10.43 1.45
N VAL A 64 10.31 -9.84 1.91
CA VAL A 64 9.81 -8.52 1.44
C VAL A 64 10.83 -7.39 1.59
N ARG A 65 11.85 -7.55 2.45
CA ARG A 65 13.00 -6.65 2.52
C ARG A 65 13.56 -6.31 1.13
N ASN A 66 13.58 -7.26 0.21
CA ASN A 66 14.11 -7.07 -1.14
C ASN A 66 13.33 -6.01 -1.95
N TYR A 67 12.04 -5.82 -1.67
CA TYR A 67 11.20 -4.83 -2.37
C TYR A 67 11.42 -3.39 -1.90
N TYR A 68 12.14 -3.18 -0.79
CA TYR A 68 12.55 -1.84 -0.33
C TYR A 68 13.88 -1.39 -0.92
N HIS A 69 14.62 -2.28 -1.60
CA HIS A 69 15.92 -1.98 -2.20
C HIS A 69 15.83 -1.55 -3.68
N LEU A 70 14.63 -1.19 -4.15
CA LEU A 70 14.39 -1.13 -5.60
C LEU A 70 14.99 0.09 -6.32
N ARG A 71 15.34 1.23 -5.67
CA ARG A 71 15.89 2.42 -6.37
C ARG A 71 16.77 3.35 -5.51
N GLU A 72 17.45 4.29 -6.19
CA GLU A 72 18.44 5.25 -5.67
C GLU A 72 17.89 6.23 -4.61
N LEU A 73 16.58 6.52 -4.58
CA LEU A 73 15.94 7.36 -3.56
C LEU A 73 14.45 6.98 -3.40
N PRO A 74 13.88 7.06 -2.19
CA PRO A 74 14.56 7.31 -0.90
C PRO A 74 15.39 6.10 -0.44
N GLU A 75 16.43 6.35 0.34
CA GLU A 75 17.19 5.28 1.00
C GLU A 75 16.29 4.66 2.08
N PHE A 76 15.98 3.36 1.94
CA PHE A 76 15.29 2.60 2.97
C PHE A 76 16.31 1.89 3.87
N GLU A 77 16.26 2.19 5.16
CA GLU A 77 16.97 1.41 6.18
C GLU A 77 16.04 0.32 6.70
N VAL A 78 16.25 -0.90 6.22
CA VAL A 78 15.40 -2.05 6.56
C VAL A 78 16.07 -2.93 7.59
N SER A 79 15.45 -2.99 8.77
CA SER A 79 15.82 -3.91 9.86
C SER A 79 14.85 -5.07 9.92
N THR A 80 15.38 -6.30 10.01
CA THR A 80 14.58 -7.51 10.16
C THR A 80 14.84 -8.14 11.52
N HIS A 81 13.77 -8.41 12.24
CA HIS A 81 13.79 -8.96 13.59
C HIS A 81 12.99 -10.24 13.64
N HIS A 82 13.50 -11.23 14.38
CA HIS A 82 12.83 -12.52 14.54
C HIS A 82 12.57 -12.79 16.02
N GLN A 83 11.40 -13.37 16.30
CA GLN A 83 11.03 -13.90 17.61
C GLN A 83 11.32 -12.91 18.76
N LEU A 84 10.85 -11.67 18.61
CA LEU A 84 11.03 -10.64 19.63
C LEU A 84 10.28 -11.00 20.91
N THR A 85 10.90 -10.67 22.04
CA THR A 85 10.24 -10.70 23.35
C THR A 85 9.28 -9.52 23.50
N VAL A 86 8.36 -9.59 24.47
CA VAL A 86 7.43 -8.49 24.80
C VAL A 86 8.18 -7.19 25.02
N ALA A 87 9.27 -7.22 25.80
CA ALA A 87 10.08 -6.03 26.06
C ALA A 87 10.71 -5.45 24.79
N LYS A 88 11.23 -6.30 23.90
CA LYS A 88 11.85 -5.85 22.64
C LYS A 88 10.83 -5.33 21.63
N LEU A 89 9.64 -5.94 21.56
CA LEU A 89 8.58 -5.48 20.68
C LEU A 89 8.03 -4.12 21.18
N ALA A 90 7.84 -3.97 22.49
CA ALA A 90 7.43 -2.69 23.07
C ALA A 90 8.46 -1.59 22.79
N ASP A 91 9.75 -1.89 22.97
CA ASP A 91 10.86 -0.99 22.64
C ASP A 91 10.78 -0.53 21.17
N ARG A 92 10.59 -1.46 20.21
CA ARG A 92 10.44 -1.14 18.78
C ARG A 92 9.22 -0.28 18.49
N LEU A 93 8.07 -0.57 19.09
CA LEU A 93 6.85 0.24 18.92
C LEU A 93 7.01 1.67 19.48
N THR A 94 7.88 1.86 20.46
CA THR A 94 8.14 3.17 21.09
C THR A 94 9.37 3.89 20.52
N THR A 95 10.22 3.17 19.79
CA THR A 95 11.33 3.74 19.01
C THR A 95 10.77 4.27 17.70
N SER A 96 11.33 5.38 17.20
CA SER A 96 10.92 5.96 15.93
C SER A 96 11.07 4.92 14.82
N SER A 97 10.04 4.74 13.99
CA SER A 97 10.13 4.04 12.71
C SER A 97 9.08 4.62 11.75
N ASP A 98 9.38 4.68 10.45
CA ASP A 98 8.42 5.15 9.46
C ASP A 98 7.41 4.07 9.09
N PHE A 99 7.86 2.82 9.04
CA PHE A 99 7.01 1.67 8.77
C PHE A 99 7.36 0.45 9.61
N LEU A 100 6.34 -0.12 10.26
CA LEU A 100 6.45 -1.40 10.96
C LEU A 100 5.61 -2.47 10.26
N HIS A 101 6.25 -3.54 9.80
CA HIS A 101 5.60 -4.72 9.24
C HIS A 101 5.69 -5.88 10.22
N TYR A 102 4.58 -6.18 10.91
CA TYR A 102 4.49 -7.33 11.81
C TYR A 102 3.91 -8.55 11.10
N ILE A 103 4.63 -9.66 11.16
CA ILE A 103 4.28 -10.97 10.61
C ILE A 103 4.16 -11.96 11.77
N GLY A 104 2.96 -12.48 12.00
CA GLY A 104 2.74 -13.52 13.00
C GLY A 104 1.32 -13.60 13.52
N HIS A 105 1.18 -13.71 14.84
CA HIS A 105 -0.11 -13.97 15.48
C HIS A 105 -0.54 -12.85 16.41
N ILE A 106 -1.80 -12.46 16.30
CA ILE A 106 -2.46 -11.53 17.21
C ILE A 106 -3.70 -12.22 17.77
N SER A 107 -3.96 -11.98 19.05
CA SER A 107 -5.12 -12.48 19.77
C SER A 107 -5.75 -11.37 20.61
N GLU A 108 -6.81 -11.69 21.35
CA GLU A 108 -7.44 -10.76 22.30
C GLU A 108 -6.46 -10.29 23.39
N ASP A 109 -5.50 -11.15 23.75
CA ASP A 109 -4.44 -10.88 24.75
C ASP A 109 -3.32 -9.98 24.20
N GLY A 110 -3.28 -9.74 22.88
CA GLY A 110 -2.29 -8.88 22.23
C GLY A 110 -1.47 -9.55 21.13
N ILE A 111 -0.36 -8.89 20.80
CA ILE A 111 0.60 -9.33 19.78
C ILE A 111 1.49 -10.43 20.36
N ARG A 112 1.56 -11.59 19.68
CA ARG A 112 2.35 -12.73 20.15
C ARG A 112 3.85 -12.44 20.05
N CYS A 113 4.54 -12.71 21.14
CA CYS A 113 5.99 -12.59 21.31
C CYS A 113 6.59 -13.95 21.67
N ALA A 114 7.92 -14.03 21.70
CA ALA A 114 8.63 -15.24 22.09
C ALA A 114 8.38 -15.67 23.55
N ASP A 115 8.07 -14.72 24.43
CA ASP A 115 7.91 -14.90 25.88
C ASP A 115 6.52 -14.48 26.42
N GLY A 116 5.54 -14.23 25.54
CA GLY A 116 4.19 -13.86 25.97
C GLY A 116 3.40 -13.09 24.92
N TYR A 117 2.50 -12.22 25.38
CA TYR A 117 1.71 -11.32 24.53
C TYR A 117 1.94 -9.88 24.94
N LEU A 118 2.12 -8.99 23.96
CA LEU A 118 2.15 -7.55 24.16
C LEU A 118 0.79 -6.96 23.80
N ASP A 119 0.07 -6.46 24.80
CA ASP A 119 -1.13 -5.67 24.56
C ASP A 119 -0.78 -4.20 24.34
N VAL A 120 -0.95 -3.71 23.12
CA VAL A 120 -0.69 -2.31 22.73
C VAL A 120 -1.50 -1.33 23.58
N ARG A 121 -2.67 -1.75 24.07
CA ARG A 121 -3.52 -0.91 24.95
C ARG A 121 -2.84 -0.55 26.26
N THR A 122 -1.80 -1.28 26.67
CA THR A 122 -1.02 -1.00 27.90
C THR A 122 0.12 0.00 27.69
N LEU A 123 0.49 0.29 26.43
CA LEU A 123 1.52 1.29 26.12
C LEU A 123 0.95 2.70 26.31
N SER A 124 1.76 3.66 26.75
CA SER A 124 1.33 5.06 26.86
C SER A 124 1.20 5.72 25.49
N GLU A 125 2.20 5.49 24.64
CA GLU A 125 2.33 6.01 23.29
C GLU A 125 3.11 5.03 22.39
N VAL A 126 3.02 5.22 21.09
CA VAL A 126 3.87 4.56 20.08
C VAL A 126 4.48 5.61 19.17
N ASN A 127 5.67 5.32 18.64
CA ASN A 127 6.43 6.24 17.78
C ASN A 127 6.63 5.68 16.37
N ILE A 128 5.70 4.86 15.91
CA ILE A 128 5.66 4.37 14.52
C ILE A 128 4.76 5.28 13.68
N THR A 129 5.17 5.62 12.46
CA THR A 129 4.32 6.43 11.56
C THR A 129 3.23 5.59 10.93
N THR A 130 3.60 4.48 10.29
CA THR A 130 2.68 3.58 9.60
C THR A 130 2.95 2.12 9.98
N PHE A 131 1.93 1.25 9.91
CA PHE A 131 2.12 -0.18 10.15
C PHE A 131 1.33 -1.09 9.21
N LEU A 132 1.78 -2.33 9.08
CA LEU A 132 1.02 -3.47 8.57
C LEU A 132 1.03 -4.59 9.61
N LEU A 133 -0.14 -4.94 10.16
CA LEU A 133 -0.31 -6.08 11.05
C LEU A 133 -0.79 -7.28 10.23
N ASN A 134 0.15 -8.01 9.65
CA ASN A 134 -0.15 -9.22 8.90
C ASN A 134 -0.32 -10.42 9.83
N ALA A 135 -1.41 -10.36 10.59
CA ALA A 135 -1.80 -11.34 11.57
C ALA A 135 -3.32 -11.44 11.58
N CYS A 136 -3.86 -12.62 11.90
CA CYS A 136 -5.29 -12.86 11.97
C CYS A 136 -5.98 -11.95 13.02
N SER A 137 -7.14 -11.40 12.67
CA SER A 137 -8.00 -10.61 13.57
C SER A 137 -7.27 -9.49 14.32
N SER A 138 -6.40 -8.76 13.62
CA SER A 138 -5.50 -7.76 14.20
C SER A 138 -6.12 -6.38 14.45
N TYR A 139 -7.41 -6.18 14.13
CA TYR A 139 -8.07 -4.86 14.21
C TYR A 139 -7.91 -4.17 15.56
N GLU A 140 -8.22 -4.84 16.68
CA GLU A 140 -8.26 -4.17 18.00
C GLU A 140 -6.87 -3.65 18.42
N GLN A 141 -5.82 -4.43 18.14
CA GLN A 141 -4.44 -4.00 18.37
C GLN A 141 -4.01 -2.91 17.38
N GLY A 142 -4.44 -2.97 16.12
CA GLY A 142 -4.21 -1.91 15.14
C GLY A 142 -4.91 -0.59 15.48
N ALA A 143 -6.14 -0.64 15.99
CA ALA A 143 -6.87 0.53 16.45
C ALA A 143 -6.15 1.16 17.66
N ALA A 144 -5.69 0.34 18.60
CA ALA A 144 -4.86 0.80 19.71
C ALA A 144 -3.56 1.49 19.22
N LEU A 145 -2.88 0.99 18.19
CA LEU A 145 -1.70 1.68 17.63
C LEU A 145 -2.03 3.09 17.15
N ILE A 146 -3.16 3.29 16.46
CA ILE A 146 -3.62 4.61 16.03
C ILE A 146 -3.92 5.51 17.23
N GLU A 147 -4.64 5.00 18.23
CA GLU A 147 -4.96 5.74 19.45
C GLU A 147 -3.71 6.16 20.25
N ARG A 148 -2.65 5.34 20.17
CA ARG A 148 -1.37 5.56 20.87
C ARG A 148 -0.38 6.43 20.09
N GLY A 149 -0.69 6.85 18.86
CA GLY A 149 0.09 7.86 18.15
C GLY A 149 0.50 7.52 16.72
N ALA A 150 0.25 6.29 16.25
CA ALA A 150 0.47 5.93 14.85
C ALA A 150 -0.46 6.72 13.93
N ARG A 151 0.03 7.09 12.75
CA ARG A 151 -0.74 7.94 11.81
C ARG A 151 -1.68 7.12 10.93
N SER A 152 -1.23 5.96 10.49
CA SER A 152 -1.97 5.09 9.57
C SER A 152 -1.55 3.64 9.76
N GLY A 153 -2.36 2.71 9.29
CA GLY A 153 -1.92 1.34 9.18
C GLY A 153 -2.98 0.40 8.63
N VAL A 154 -2.58 -0.85 8.47
CA VAL A 154 -3.46 -1.91 7.97
C VAL A 154 -3.53 -3.04 8.98
N ALA A 155 -4.75 -3.51 9.22
CA ALA A 155 -5.05 -4.65 10.07
C ALA A 155 -6.03 -5.59 9.38
N THR A 156 -6.25 -6.77 9.95
CA THR A 156 -7.23 -7.74 9.46
C THR A 156 -8.45 -7.82 10.37
N LEU A 157 -9.62 -7.97 9.76
CA LEU A 157 -10.92 -8.13 10.43
C LEU A 157 -11.24 -9.60 10.76
N SER A 158 -10.59 -10.53 10.08
CA SER A 158 -10.85 -11.97 10.22
C SER A 158 -9.59 -12.77 9.91
N ARG A 159 -9.66 -14.09 10.12
CA ARG A 159 -8.51 -14.98 9.87
C ARG A 159 -8.11 -14.95 8.40
N VAL A 160 -6.82 -14.96 8.14
CA VAL A 160 -6.22 -15.05 6.79
C VAL A 160 -5.25 -16.24 6.83
N GLY A 161 -5.24 -17.07 5.78
CA GLY A 161 -4.26 -18.16 5.68
C GLY A 161 -2.87 -17.63 5.40
N ASN A 162 -1.82 -18.29 5.88
CA ASN A 162 -0.44 -17.80 5.83
C ASN A 162 0.02 -17.43 4.41
N GLU A 163 -0.13 -18.33 3.43
CA GLU A 163 0.28 -18.06 2.03
C GLU A 163 -0.38 -16.81 1.45
N LEU A 164 -1.68 -16.66 1.69
CA LEU A 164 -2.44 -15.51 1.23
C LEU A 164 -2.03 -14.22 1.95
N ALA A 165 -1.81 -14.31 3.26
CA ALA A 165 -1.31 -13.20 4.05
C ALA A 165 0.03 -12.74 3.50
N THR A 166 0.94 -13.67 3.22
CA THR A 166 2.26 -13.40 2.63
C THR A 166 2.16 -12.71 1.27
N ASN A 167 1.31 -13.21 0.36
CA ASN A 167 1.12 -12.58 -0.94
C ASN A 167 0.55 -11.15 -0.84
N ILE A 168 -0.42 -10.93 0.05
CA ILE A 168 -1.00 -9.60 0.29
C ILE A 168 0.04 -8.67 0.93
N GLY A 169 0.79 -9.15 1.92
CA GLY A 169 1.85 -8.39 2.58
C GLY A 169 2.94 -7.95 1.61
N GLN A 170 3.43 -8.87 0.77
CA GLN A 170 4.37 -8.59 -0.31
C GLN A 170 3.83 -7.55 -1.28
N SER A 171 2.60 -7.73 -1.76
CA SER A 171 1.98 -6.79 -2.70
C SER A 171 1.79 -5.40 -2.09
N PHE A 172 1.36 -5.34 -0.82
CA PHE A 172 1.14 -4.09 -0.13
C PHE A 172 2.44 -3.32 0.11
N VAL A 173 3.47 -4.01 0.59
CA VAL A 173 4.82 -3.43 0.76
C VAL A 173 5.31 -2.83 -0.55
N ARG A 174 5.12 -3.55 -1.66
CA ARG A 174 5.59 -3.12 -2.96
C ARG A 174 4.80 -1.94 -3.54
N LEU A 175 3.50 -1.85 -3.28
CA LEU A 175 2.71 -0.65 -3.59
C LEU A 175 3.19 0.55 -2.75
N LEU A 176 3.46 0.36 -1.45
CA LEU A 176 3.95 1.44 -0.61
C LEU A 176 5.34 1.91 -1.01
N SER A 177 6.24 1.01 -1.42
CA SER A 177 7.61 1.36 -1.85
C SER A 177 7.66 2.06 -3.20
N THR A 178 6.57 2.00 -3.98
CA THR A 178 6.39 2.77 -5.24
C THR A 178 5.61 4.08 -5.02
N GLY A 179 5.23 4.40 -3.78
CA GLY A 179 4.61 5.68 -3.40
C GLY A 179 3.09 5.66 -3.28
N PHE A 180 2.44 4.50 -3.41
CA PHE A 180 1.01 4.40 -3.12
C PHE A 180 0.74 4.75 -1.66
N SER A 181 -0.38 5.44 -1.42
CA SER A 181 -0.88 5.62 -0.06
C SER A 181 -1.44 4.31 0.48
N VAL A 182 -1.51 4.17 1.79
CA VAL A 182 -2.11 3.01 2.48
C VAL A 182 -3.47 2.63 1.89
N ARG A 183 -4.32 3.63 1.62
CA ARG A 183 -5.64 3.37 1.03
C ARG A 183 -5.55 2.96 -0.43
N ASN A 184 -4.76 3.66 -1.26
CA ASN A 184 -4.67 3.34 -2.68
C ASN A 184 -4.08 1.94 -2.90
N ALA A 185 -3.10 1.56 -2.06
CA ALA A 185 -2.54 0.23 -2.06
C ALA A 185 -3.59 -0.85 -1.75
N LEU A 186 -4.43 -0.64 -0.73
CA LEU A 186 -5.55 -1.55 -0.45
C LEU A 186 -6.59 -1.57 -1.58
N THR A 187 -6.89 -0.43 -2.22
CA THR A 187 -7.82 -0.38 -3.35
C THR A 187 -7.36 -1.30 -4.49
N VAL A 188 -6.07 -1.27 -4.83
CA VAL A 188 -5.50 -2.19 -5.82
C VAL A 188 -5.69 -3.63 -5.34
N ILE A 189 -5.23 -3.97 -4.13
CA ILE A 189 -5.34 -5.34 -3.58
C ILE A 189 -6.80 -5.86 -3.53
N HIS A 190 -7.77 -5.00 -3.20
CA HIS A 190 -9.19 -5.36 -3.12
C HIS A 190 -9.79 -5.78 -4.45
N ARG A 191 -9.25 -5.31 -5.58
CA ARG A 191 -9.75 -5.71 -6.91
C ARG A 191 -9.34 -7.13 -7.28
N HIS A 192 -8.11 -7.51 -6.95
CA HIS A 192 -7.53 -8.78 -7.40
C HIS A 192 -7.74 -9.91 -6.40
N SER A 193 -7.98 -9.58 -5.12
CA SER A 193 -8.13 -10.58 -4.08
C SER A 193 -9.39 -10.33 -3.26
N LEU A 194 -10.36 -11.25 -3.38
CA LEU A 194 -11.52 -11.30 -2.50
C LEU A 194 -11.13 -11.36 -1.02
N ALA A 195 -9.97 -11.94 -0.71
CA ALA A 195 -9.48 -11.97 0.65
C ALA A 195 -8.82 -10.67 1.10
N GLY A 196 -8.47 -9.78 0.16
CA GLY A 196 -8.11 -8.39 0.45
C GLY A 196 -9.18 -7.69 1.27
N TYR A 197 -10.47 -8.02 1.10
CA TYR A 197 -11.57 -7.43 1.89
C TYR A 197 -11.52 -7.78 3.38
N ARG A 198 -10.63 -8.70 3.78
CA ARG A 198 -10.33 -8.98 5.18
C ARG A 198 -9.38 -7.93 5.78
N TYR A 199 -8.71 -7.14 4.95
CA TYR A 199 -7.81 -6.06 5.36
C TYR A 199 -8.56 -4.73 5.38
N ILE A 200 -8.23 -3.92 6.39
CA ILE A 200 -8.82 -2.60 6.61
C ILE A 200 -7.74 -1.57 6.88
N ALA A 201 -7.86 -0.41 6.24
CA ALA A 201 -7.04 0.75 6.56
C ALA A 201 -7.60 1.46 7.80
N LEU A 202 -6.73 1.73 8.76
CA LEU A 202 -6.97 2.44 9.99
C LEU A 202 -6.23 3.79 9.96
N GLY A 203 -6.84 4.83 10.51
CA GLY A 203 -6.23 6.15 10.58
C GLY A 203 -6.22 6.90 9.24
N ASP A 204 -5.14 7.65 8.97
CA ASP A 204 -5.03 8.51 7.81
C ASP A 204 -4.62 7.68 6.58
N GLY A 205 -5.62 7.19 5.84
CA GLY A 205 -5.38 6.38 4.64
C GLY A 205 -4.62 7.09 3.52
N LYS A 206 -4.38 8.41 3.62
CA LYS A 206 -3.61 9.19 2.64
C LYS A 206 -2.10 9.13 2.85
N VAL A 207 -1.63 8.54 3.95
CA VAL A 207 -0.20 8.39 4.23
C VAL A 207 0.47 7.50 3.18
N SER A 208 1.55 7.99 2.59
CA SER A 208 2.52 7.25 1.78
C SER A 208 3.86 7.18 2.50
N LEU A 209 4.64 6.12 2.28
CA LEU A 209 5.99 5.98 2.86
C LEU A 209 7.01 6.83 2.09
N CYS A 210 7.03 6.66 0.78
CA CYS A 210 7.87 7.39 -0.14
C CYS A 210 7.04 8.16 -1.17
N GLN A 211 7.72 8.91 -2.02
CA GLN A 211 7.13 9.55 -3.19
C GLN A 211 7.59 8.84 -4.45
N SER A 212 6.68 8.61 -5.39
CA SER A 212 7.07 8.22 -6.74
C SER A 212 7.83 9.37 -7.42
N MET A 213 8.70 9.03 -8.36
CA MET A 213 9.51 10.01 -9.07
C MET A 213 8.65 11.02 -9.86
N SER A 214 7.57 10.55 -10.47
CA SER A 214 6.61 11.39 -11.20
C SER A 214 5.65 12.17 -10.28
N GLY A 215 5.65 11.86 -8.97
CA GLY A 215 4.69 12.36 -8.00
C GLY A 215 3.31 11.70 -8.08
N LEU A 216 3.06 10.89 -9.12
CA LEU A 216 1.84 10.12 -9.32
C LEU A 216 2.14 8.62 -9.31
N VAL A 217 1.15 7.84 -8.91
CA VAL A 217 1.22 6.39 -9.00
C VAL A 217 0.08 5.88 -9.85
N HIS A 218 0.32 4.81 -10.59
CA HIS A 218 -0.62 4.28 -11.55
C HIS A 218 -0.59 2.75 -11.58
N CYS A 219 -1.71 2.17 -12.00
CA CYS A 219 -1.83 0.75 -12.31
C CYS A 219 -2.21 0.63 -13.78
N LEU A 220 -1.54 -0.28 -14.48
CA LEU A 220 -1.91 -0.63 -15.84
C LEU A 220 -2.94 -1.74 -15.82
N HIS A 221 -3.92 -1.66 -16.72
CA HIS A 221 -4.89 -2.73 -16.96
C HIS A 221 -4.75 -3.21 -18.38
N VAL A 222 -4.54 -4.51 -18.54
CA VAL A 222 -4.41 -5.16 -19.84
C VAL A 222 -5.38 -6.34 -19.90
N GLU A 223 -6.45 -6.19 -20.67
CA GLU A 223 -7.49 -7.23 -20.82
C GLU A 223 -7.50 -7.87 -22.20
N GLN A 224 -6.81 -7.29 -23.17
CA GLN A 224 -6.83 -7.82 -24.53
C GLN A 224 -5.55 -7.51 -25.31
N ALA A 225 -5.19 -8.48 -26.16
CA ALA A 225 -4.18 -8.32 -27.20
C ALA A 225 -4.75 -8.76 -28.54
N ARG A 226 -4.62 -7.93 -29.58
CA ARG A 226 -5.10 -8.23 -30.94
C ARG A 226 -4.11 -7.73 -31.97
N SER A 227 -3.89 -8.51 -33.03
CA SER A 227 -3.03 -8.10 -34.17
C SER A 227 -1.61 -7.65 -33.75
N GLY A 228 -1.05 -8.24 -32.69
CA GLY A 228 0.28 -7.88 -32.17
C GLY A 228 0.34 -6.59 -31.34
N LYS A 229 -0.82 -6.06 -30.94
CA LYS A 229 -0.97 -4.89 -30.09
C LYS A 229 -1.68 -5.25 -28.78
N PHE A 230 -1.27 -4.61 -27.69
CA PHE A 230 -1.87 -4.67 -26.36
C PHE A 230 -2.74 -3.43 -26.16
N TYR A 231 -3.92 -3.64 -25.58
CA TYR A 231 -4.81 -2.55 -25.20
C TYR A 231 -4.65 -2.30 -23.72
N VAL A 232 -4.14 -1.10 -23.39
CA VAL A 232 -3.68 -0.76 -22.05
C VAL A 232 -4.49 0.42 -21.54
N ASP A 233 -5.23 0.22 -20.46
CA ASP A 233 -5.84 1.31 -19.71
C ASP A 233 -4.93 1.73 -18.55
N VAL A 234 -4.78 3.03 -18.35
CA VAL A 234 -3.94 3.58 -17.28
C VAL A 234 -4.84 4.14 -16.20
N GLU A 235 -4.82 3.52 -15.03
CA GLU A 235 -5.51 4.04 -13.87
C GLU A 235 -4.54 4.76 -12.95
N MET A 236 -4.74 6.07 -12.82
CA MET A 236 -3.90 6.90 -11.96
C MET A 236 -4.55 7.18 -10.61
N TYR A 237 -3.72 7.22 -9.57
CA TYR A 237 -4.12 7.51 -8.20
C TYR A 237 -3.49 8.82 -7.72
N LEU A 238 -4.28 9.59 -6.97
CA LEU A 238 -3.81 10.81 -6.33
C LEU A 238 -2.86 10.49 -5.19
N SER A 239 -1.69 11.13 -5.20
CA SER A 239 -0.87 11.32 -4.00
C SER A 239 -1.33 12.58 -3.24
N ASP A 240 -0.98 12.68 -1.97
CA ASP A 240 -1.25 13.85 -1.12
C ASP A 240 -0.44 15.10 -1.52
N ARG A 241 0.52 14.95 -2.44
CA ARG A 241 1.36 16.02 -3.00
C ARG A 241 0.56 17.06 -3.78
N PHE A 242 -0.57 16.65 -4.39
CA PHE A 242 -1.35 17.52 -5.25
C PHE A 242 -2.61 18.01 -4.53
N GLN A 243 -2.67 19.32 -4.25
CA GLN A 243 -3.88 19.96 -3.71
C GLN A 243 -4.97 20.15 -4.79
N PHE A 244 -4.59 20.11 -6.07
CA PHE A 244 -5.46 20.26 -7.24
C PHE A 244 -5.17 19.14 -8.24
N SER A 245 -6.10 18.86 -9.16
CA SER A 245 -5.87 17.85 -10.20
C SER A 245 -4.64 18.22 -11.05
N PRO A 246 -3.58 17.41 -11.08
CA PRO A 246 -2.45 17.66 -11.95
C PRO A 246 -2.84 17.44 -13.41
N ILE A 247 -2.06 18.07 -14.29
CA ILE A 247 -2.03 17.80 -15.72
C ILE A 247 -0.84 16.88 -15.98
N VAL A 248 -1.07 15.79 -16.70
CA VAL A 248 -0.08 14.73 -16.91
C VAL A 248 0.12 14.48 -18.39
N GLU A 249 1.35 14.11 -18.75
CA GLU A 249 1.74 13.59 -20.05
C GLU A 249 2.17 12.14 -19.84
N LEU A 250 1.77 11.26 -20.75
CA LEU A 250 2.04 9.82 -20.66
C LEU A 250 3.10 9.42 -21.70
N SER A 251 4.14 8.73 -21.24
CA SER A 251 5.24 8.23 -22.08
C SER A 251 4.78 7.23 -23.16
N ALA A 252 3.63 6.59 -22.96
CA ALA A 252 2.97 5.72 -23.92
C ALA A 252 2.57 6.42 -25.25
N GLU A 253 2.72 7.74 -25.36
CA GLU A 253 2.26 8.51 -26.51
C GLU A 253 3.38 8.94 -27.47
N ASN A 254 3.18 8.65 -28.76
CA ASN A 254 4.03 9.18 -29.85
C ASN A 254 3.71 10.64 -30.21
N ARG A 255 2.77 11.31 -29.53
CA ARG A 255 2.42 12.73 -29.69
C ARG A 255 2.01 13.32 -28.34
N PRO A 256 2.49 14.52 -27.95
CA PRO A 256 2.18 15.09 -26.65
C PRO A 256 0.67 15.35 -26.52
N ARG A 257 0.01 14.64 -25.61
CA ARG A 257 -1.32 14.99 -25.10
C ARG A 257 -1.25 15.16 -23.58
N TYR A 258 -2.12 16.04 -23.11
CA TYR A 258 -2.21 16.40 -21.71
C TYR A 258 -3.54 15.92 -21.16
N TYR A 259 -3.48 15.15 -20.08
CA TYR A 259 -4.65 14.63 -19.38
C TYR A 259 -4.80 15.30 -18.03
N ALA A 260 -6.04 15.59 -17.62
CA ALA A 260 -6.30 15.86 -16.21
C ALA A 260 -6.51 14.52 -15.51
N LEU A 261 -5.96 14.35 -14.30
CA LEU A 261 -5.99 13.08 -13.56
C LEU A 261 -7.40 12.48 -13.31
N LEU A 262 -8.41 13.34 -13.25
CA LEU A 262 -9.82 12.95 -13.08
C LEU A 262 -10.60 12.89 -14.40
N ALA A 263 -9.92 13.10 -15.54
CA ALA A 263 -10.50 12.89 -16.85
C ALA A 263 -10.40 11.41 -17.26
N GLU A 264 -11.26 11.01 -18.19
CA GLU A 264 -11.18 9.72 -18.85
C GLU A 264 -9.91 9.68 -19.70
N ILE A 265 -8.98 8.79 -19.33
CA ILE A 265 -7.75 8.52 -20.08
C ILE A 265 -8.12 7.47 -21.14
N PRO A 266 -7.75 7.67 -22.43
CA PRO A 266 -8.05 6.70 -23.46
C PRO A 266 -7.23 5.43 -23.28
N THR A 267 -7.77 4.32 -23.76
CA THR A 267 -7.02 3.07 -23.94
C THR A 267 -5.89 3.28 -24.94
N PHE A 268 -4.68 2.84 -24.60
CA PHE A 268 -3.50 2.88 -25.46
C PHE A 268 -3.34 1.58 -26.24
N GLU A 269 -2.92 1.67 -27.51
CA GLU A 269 -2.61 0.53 -28.36
C GLU A 269 -1.10 0.36 -28.53
N LEU A 270 -0.49 -0.42 -27.63
CA LEU A 270 0.96 -0.56 -27.55
C LEU A 270 1.44 -1.81 -28.28
N SER A 271 2.53 -1.70 -29.03
CA SER A 271 3.30 -2.86 -29.49
C SER A 271 4.04 -3.50 -28.31
N ALA A 272 4.55 -4.72 -28.49
CA ALA A 272 5.38 -5.36 -27.47
C ALA A 272 6.60 -4.51 -27.08
N ALA A 273 7.20 -3.79 -28.02
CA ALA A 273 8.34 -2.91 -27.76
C ALA A 273 7.92 -1.66 -26.95
N GLU A 274 6.79 -1.04 -27.31
CA GLU A 274 6.25 0.12 -26.58
C GLU A 274 5.82 -0.27 -25.15
N LEU A 275 5.21 -1.44 -24.97
CA LEU A 275 4.81 -1.94 -23.65
C LEU A 275 6.01 -2.24 -22.76
N ASN A 276 7.04 -2.91 -23.29
CA ASN A 276 8.28 -3.14 -22.54
C ASN A 276 8.97 -1.81 -22.20
N GLY A 277 9.01 -0.86 -23.14
CA GLY A 277 9.57 0.46 -22.88
C GLY A 277 8.86 1.18 -21.73
N PHE A 278 7.53 1.02 -21.64
CA PHE A 278 6.75 1.55 -20.51
C PHE A 278 7.07 0.82 -19.19
N PHE A 279 7.23 -0.51 -19.22
CA PHE A 279 7.63 -1.30 -18.05
C PHE A 279 9.01 -0.94 -17.51
N ASP A 280 9.94 -0.54 -18.39
CA ASP A 280 11.31 -0.19 -18.04
C ASP A 280 11.44 1.18 -17.31
N GLU A 281 10.40 2.03 -17.33
CA GLU A 281 10.46 3.36 -16.70
C GLU A 281 10.46 3.28 -15.17
N GLU A 282 9.50 2.57 -14.58
CA GLU A 282 9.33 2.41 -13.14
C GLU A 282 8.63 1.08 -12.81
N PRO A 283 9.05 0.35 -11.75
CA PRO A 283 8.28 -0.78 -11.25
C PRO A 283 6.86 -0.33 -10.88
N MET A 284 5.86 -0.96 -11.49
CA MET A 284 4.46 -0.59 -11.32
C MET A 284 3.57 -1.83 -11.29
N PRO A 285 2.40 -1.76 -10.64
CA PRO A 285 1.40 -2.81 -10.72
C PRO A 285 0.78 -2.89 -12.12
N VAL A 286 0.60 -4.11 -12.61
CA VAL A 286 -0.03 -4.43 -13.89
C VAL A 286 -1.12 -5.47 -13.66
N GLU A 287 -2.38 -5.07 -13.84
CA GLU A 287 -3.55 -5.94 -13.84
C GLU A 287 -3.70 -6.63 -15.20
N ILE A 288 -3.71 -7.97 -15.20
CA ILE A 288 -3.90 -8.78 -16.42
C ILE A 288 -5.00 -9.78 -16.14
N ASN A 289 -6.13 -9.69 -16.87
CA ASN A 289 -7.29 -10.56 -16.66
C ASN A 289 -7.78 -10.64 -15.18
N GLY A 290 -7.61 -9.55 -14.42
CA GLY A 290 -7.99 -9.45 -13.01
C GLY A 290 -6.91 -9.89 -12.01
N ASP A 291 -5.81 -10.49 -12.47
CA ASP A 291 -4.69 -10.88 -11.62
C ASP A 291 -3.63 -9.76 -11.56
N LEU A 292 -3.03 -9.57 -10.38
CA LEU A 292 -2.00 -8.56 -10.15
C LEU A 292 -0.62 -9.10 -10.49
N HIS A 293 0.07 -8.38 -11.37
CA HIS A 293 1.45 -8.61 -11.76
C HIS A 293 2.27 -7.32 -11.64
N TRP A 294 3.53 -7.41 -12.04
CA TRP A 294 4.54 -6.42 -11.78
C TRP A 294 5.43 -6.20 -12.99
N SER A 295 5.60 -4.94 -13.41
CA SER A 295 6.25 -4.59 -14.68
C SER A 295 7.72 -5.02 -14.80
N ASP A 296 8.44 -5.14 -13.68
CA ASP A 296 9.84 -5.58 -13.61
C ASP A 296 10.02 -7.11 -13.55
N GLU A 297 8.92 -7.86 -13.42
CA GLU A 297 8.90 -9.33 -13.35
C GLU A 297 8.29 -9.97 -14.61
N ILE A 298 7.67 -9.17 -15.48
CA ILE A 298 6.97 -9.65 -16.67
C ILE A 298 7.41 -8.87 -17.90
N SER A 299 7.39 -9.54 -19.05
CA SER A 299 7.55 -8.88 -20.35
C SER A 299 6.22 -8.85 -21.11
N ALA A 300 6.13 -8.04 -22.17
CA ALA A 300 5.03 -8.08 -23.11
C ALA A 300 4.74 -9.50 -23.66
N LYS A 301 5.77 -10.35 -23.77
CA LYS A 301 5.60 -11.76 -24.16
C LYS A 301 4.84 -12.55 -23.10
N ASP A 302 5.07 -12.26 -21.83
CA ASP A 302 4.39 -12.95 -20.72
C ASP A 302 2.96 -12.43 -20.57
N VAL A 303 2.74 -11.12 -20.74
CA VAL A 303 1.40 -10.53 -20.86
C VAL A 303 0.59 -11.25 -21.94
N ALA A 304 1.16 -11.47 -23.13
CA ALA A 304 0.48 -12.19 -24.22
C ALA A 304 0.16 -13.67 -23.92
N LYS A 305 0.82 -14.29 -22.93
CA LYS A 305 0.49 -15.67 -22.51
C LYS A 305 -0.58 -15.71 -21.42
N LEU A 306 -0.68 -14.63 -20.64
CA LEU A 306 -1.62 -14.49 -19.52
C LEU A 306 -3.00 -14.00 -20.01
N LEU A 307 -3.03 -13.31 -21.16
CA LEU A 307 -4.23 -12.93 -21.92
C LEU A 307 -4.85 -14.12 -22.67
#